data_AF-A0A068FK89-F1
#
_entry.id   AF-A0A068FK89-F1
#
_cell.length_a   1.000
_cell.length_b   1.000
_cell.length_c   1.000
_cell.angle_alpha   90.00
_cell.angle_beta   90.00
_cell.angle_gamma   90.00
#
_symmetry.space_group_name_H-M   'P 1'
#
loop_
_entity.id
_entity.type
_entity.pdbx_description
1 polymer ?
#
loop_
_entity_poly.entity_id
_entity_poly.type
_entity_poly.pdbx_seq_one_letter_code
_entity_poly.pdbx_strand_id
1 'polypeptide(L)'
;RAPALPAQHVVVDVADDTSFAWVEALRDALARAEGEDMRVYCVARTPDSGVLGLCTCLRGEAGGRALRCYFLPGAREPFKPDAAPYAAQVRRDLAVNVLRAGVWGCYRHMPLGDAEAQLQVEHAYVNTLTRGDLSSLRWIESPLRYAGDVPQPARTDLCRVYCAPLNFRDIMLATGKLPPDALPGNLAGQECILGLE
;
A
#
# COMPACT_ATOMS: atom_id res chain seq x y z
N ARG A 1 6.12 -32.93 -6.10
CA ARG A 1 5.32 -33.62 -7.15
C ARG A 1 4.72 -32.52 -8.02
N ALA A 2 4.96 -32.51 -9.34
CA ALA A 2 4.38 -31.49 -10.22
C ALA A 2 2.85 -31.67 -10.26
N PRO A 3 2.06 -30.58 -10.23
CA PRO A 3 0.62 -30.68 -10.37
C PRO A 3 0.27 -31.22 -11.77
N ALA A 4 -0.72 -32.11 -11.85
CA ALA A 4 -1.30 -32.50 -13.12
C ALA A 4 -2.19 -31.34 -13.60
N LEU A 5 -1.84 -30.76 -14.76
CA LEU A 5 -2.67 -29.73 -15.38
C LEU A 5 -3.83 -30.38 -16.14
N PRO A 6 -5.03 -29.80 -16.10
CA PRO A 6 -6.11 -30.22 -16.97
C PRO A 6 -5.74 -30.00 -18.44
N ALA A 7 -6.26 -30.86 -19.32
CA ALA A 7 -6.03 -30.73 -20.76
C ALA A 7 -6.73 -29.50 -21.35
N GLN A 8 -7.87 -29.12 -20.78
CA GLN A 8 -8.68 -28.00 -21.27
C GLN A 8 -8.29 -26.70 -20.59
N HIS A 9 -8.24 -25.62 -21.37
CA HIS A 9 -8.04 -24.28 -20.84
C HIS A 9 -8.67 -23.21 -21.73
N VAL A 10 -8.93 -22.06 -21.15
CA VAL A 10 -9.34 -20.84 -21.84
C VAL A 10 -8.36 -19.73 -21.47
N VAL A 11 -7.95 -18.94 -22.46
CA VAL A 11 -7.16 -17.71 -22.25
C VAL A 11 -8.09 -16.53 -22.44
N VAL A 12 -8.15 -15.65 -21.44
CA VAL A 12 -8.88 -14.39 -21.49
C VAL A 12 -7.88 -13.26 -21.35
N ASP A 13 -7.71 -12.50 -22.42
CA ASP A 13 -6.90 -11.29 -22.41
C ASP A 13 -7.72 -10.12 -21.86
N VAL A 14 -7.27 -9.55 -20.74
CA VAL A 14 -7.77 -8.31 -20.17
C VAL A 14 -7.28 -7.18 -21.08
N ALA A 15 -8.18 -6.73 -21.95
CA ALA A 15 -7.95 -5.60 -22.82
C ALA A 15 -8.05 -4.28 -22.03
N ASP A 16 -7.20 -3.33 -22.40
CA ASP A 16 -7.27 -1.95 -21.94
C ASP A 16 -8.12 -1.15 -22.93
N ASP A 17 -9.43 -1.39 -22.85
CA ASP A 17 -10.44 -0.68 -23.64
C ASP A 17 -11.66 -0.34 -22.78
N THR A 18 -12.48 0.59 -23.25
CA THR A 18 -13.67 1.04 -22.54
C THR A 18 -14.87 0.11 -22.68
N SER A 19 -14.78 -0.93 -23.51
CA SER A 19 -15.88 -1.86 -23.77
C SER A 19 -15.99 -2.92 -22.68
N PHE A 20 -14.86 -3.28 -22.05
CA PHE A 20 -14.78 -4.34 -21.05
C PHE A 20 -15.36 -5.69 -21.53
N ALA A 21 -15.36 -5.96 -22.84
CA ALA A 21 -15.94 -7.18 -23.40
C ALA A 21 -15.30 -8.47 -22.84
N TRP A 22 -14.04 -8.39 -22.40
CA TRP A 22 -13.34 -9.48 -21.73
C TRP A 22 -14.00 -9.90 -20.40
N VAL A 23 -14.81 -9.05 -19.76
CA VAL A 23 -15.52 -9.36 -18.51
C VAL A 23 -16.54 -10.46 -18.73
N GLU A 24 -17.36 -10.37 -19.78
CA GLU A 24 -18.33 -11.44 -20.11
C GLU A 24 -17.62 -12.74 -20.49
N ALA A 25 -16.53 -12.65 -21.28
CA ALA A 25 -15.72 -13.82 -21.61
C ALA A 25 -15.10 -14.50 -20.37
N LEU A 26 -14.64 -13.70 -19.39
CA LEU A 26 -14.11 -14.20 -18.13
C LEU A 26 -15.19 -14.86 -17.28
N ARG A 27 -16.37 -14.22 -17.18
CA ARG A 27 -17.53 -14.73 -16.45
C ARG A 27 -17.98 -16.08 -17.01
N ASP A 28 -18.14 -16.19 -18.32
CA ASP A 28 -18.56 -17.43 -18.99
C ASP A 28 -17.51 -18.55 -18.80
N ALA A 29 -16.22 -18.20 -18.88
CA ALA A 29 -15.14 -19.15 -18.64
C ALA A 29 -15.12 -19.67 -17.20
N LEU A 30 -15.39 -18.82 -16.20
CA LEU A 30 -15.46 -19.22 -14.79
C LEU A 30 -16.69 -20.09 -14.51
N ALA A 31 -17.85 -19.74 -15.08
CA ALA A 31 -19.07 -20.53 -14.93
C ALA A 31 -18.88 -21.96 -15.47
N ARG A 32 -18.21 -22.13 -16.61
CA ARG A 32 -17.85 -23.46 -17.14
C ARG A 32 -16.90 -24.23 -16.23
N ALA A 33 -15.93 -23.53 -15.66
CA ALA A 33 -14.92 -24.12 -14.77
C ALA A 33 -15.48 -24.59 -13.42
N GLU A 34 -16.76 -24.35 -13.12
CA GLU A 34 -17.45 -24.97 -11.98
C GLU A 34 -17.69 -26.47 -12.18
N GLY A 35 -18.00 -26.90 -13.40
CA GLY A 35 -18.32 -28.28 -13.74
C GLY A 35 -17.25 -29.00 -14.57
N GLU A 36 -16.41 -28.25 -15.29
CA GLU A 36 -15.36 -28.79 -16.15
C GLU A 36 -14.00 -28.79 -15.46
N ASP A 37 -13.22 -29.88 -15.61
CA ASP A 37 -11.81 -29.88 -15.20
C ASP A 37 -10.97 -29.11 -16.22
N MET A 38 -10.81 -27.81 -15.97
CA MET A 38 -10.12 -26.88 -16.87
C MET A 38 -9.31 -25.81 -16.11
N ARG A 39 -8.56 -25.00 -16.87
CA ARG A 39 -7.92 -23.77 -16.38
C ARG A 39 -8.41 -22.54 -17.11
N VAL A 40 -8.56 -21.44 -16.38
CA VAL A 40 -8.85 -20.13 -16.95
C VAL A 40 -7.62 -19.25 -16.73
N TYR A 41 -6.94 -18.89 -17.81
CA TYR A 41 -5.78 -17.99 -17.77
C TYR A 41 -6.27 -16.57 -18.01
N CYS A 42 -6.31 -15.75 -16.97
CA CYS A 42 -6.64 -14.32 -17.06
C CYS A 42 -5.34 -13.54 -17.20
N VAL A 43 -5.14 -12.91 -18.36
CA VAL A 43 -3.87 -12.34 -18.80
C VAL A 43 -4.01 -10.84 -18.96
N ALA A 44 -3.14 -10.05 -18.34
CA ALA A 44 -3.07 -8.61 -18.62
C ALA A 44 -1.66 -8.20 -19.04
N ARG A 45 -1.58 -7.34 -20.07
CA ARG A 45 -0.31 -6.83 -20.62
C ARG A 45 -0.08 -5.34 -20.36
N THR A 46 -1.11 -4.60 -19.97
CA THR A 46 -1.02 -3.16 -19.70
C THR A 46 -0.45 -2.90 -18.30
N PRO A 47 0.56 -2.03 -18.13
CA PRO A 47 1.26 -1.85 -16.85
C PRO A 47 0.42 -1.39 -15.65
N ASP A 48 -0.67 -0.67 -15.90
CA ASP A 48 -1.61 -0.11 -14.92
C ASP A 48 -2.87 -0.98 -14.71
N SER A 49 -2.89 -2.19 -15.28
CA SER A 49 -4.01 -3.11 -15.10
C SER A 49 -4.17 -3.57 -13.64
N GLY A 50 -5.39 -3.42 -13.11
CA GLY A 50 -5.79 -3.94 -11.80
C GLY A 50 -6.01 -5.46 -11.72
N VAL A 51 -5.54 -6.24 -12.71
CA VAL A 51 -5.82 -7.68 -12.85
C VAL A 51 -5.49 -8.51 -11.60
N LEU A 52 -4.49 -8.10 -10.83
CA LEU A 52 -4.07 -8.80 -9.62
C LEU A 52 -5.12 -8.69 -8.51
N GLY A 53 -5.69 -7.50 -8.32
CA GLY A 53 -6.78 -7.27 -7.38
C GLY A 53 -8.04 -8.01 -7.82
N LEU A 54 -8.40 -7.87 -9.09
CA LEU A 54 -9.53 -8.58 -9.69
C LEU A 54 -9.45 -10.10 -9.49
N CYS A 55 -8.33 -10.71 -9.89
CA CYS A 55 -8.15 -12.16 -9.76
C CYS A 55 -8.08 -12.61 -8.30
N THR A 56 -7.66 -11.74 -7.38
CA THR A 56 -7.68 -12.05 -5.94
C THR A 56 -9.13 -12.20 -5.46
N CYS A 57 -10.03 -11.29 -5.87
CA CYS A 57 -11.45 -11.40 -5.57
C CYS A 57 -12.09 -12.65 -6.19
N LEU A 58 -11.95 -12.83 -7.51
CA LEU A 58 -12.60 -13.91 -8.25
C LEU A 58 -12.15 -15.31 -7.83
N ARG A 59 -10.95 -15.46 -7.28
CA ARG A 59 -10.48 -16.75 -6.75
C ARG A 59 -11.29 -17.26 -5.57
N GLY A 60 -11.99 -16.39 -4.84
CA GLY A 60 -12.91 -16.74 -3.77
C GLY A 60 -14.31 -17.13 -4.25
N GLU A 61 -14.60 -16.98 -5.55
CA GLU A 61 -15.92 -17.23 -6.14
C GLU A 61 -16.01 -18.63 -6.78
N ALA A 62 -17.22 -19.00 -7.22
CA ALA A 62 -17.46 -20.24 -7.95
C ALA A 62 -16.63 -20.27 -9.26
N GLY A 63 -16.03 -21.42 -9.58
CA GLY A 63 -15.08 -21.55 -10.69
C GLY A 63 -13.70 -20.91 -10.43
N GLY A 64 -13.56 -20.06 -9.40
CA GLY A 64 -12.34 -19.31 -9.08
C GLY A 64 -11.11 -20.16 -8.79
N ARG A 65 -11.28 -21.43 -8.38
CA ARG A 65 -10.17 -22.38 -8.18
C ARG A 65 -9.42 -22.70 -9.48
N ALA A 66 -10.08 -22.62 -10.63
CA ALA A 66 -9.48 -22.84 -11.95
C ALA A 66 -8.73 -21.61 -12.49
N LEU A 67 -8.95 -20.43 -11.89
CA LEU A 67 -8.39 -19.16 -12.34
C LEU A 67 -6.88 -19.09 -12.05
N ARG A 68 -6.13 -18.65 -13.05
CA ARG A 68 -4.69 -18.38 -13.00
C ARG A 68 -4.43 -17.00 -13.58
N CYS A 69 -3.90 -16.10 -12.75
CA CYS A 69 -3.56 -14.74 -13.17
C CYS A 69 -2.17 -14.72 -13.81
N TYR A 70 -2.05 -14.07 -14.96
CA TYR A 70 -0.80 -13.76 -15.64
C TYR A 70 -0.71 -12.26 -15.90
N PHE A 71 0.08 -11.57 -15.08
CA PHE A 71 0.37 -10.15 -15.26
C PHE A 71 1.72 -9.98 -15.96
N LEU A 72 1.69 -9.53 -17.20
CA LEU A 72 2.81 -9.49 -18.14
C LEU A 72 3.02 -8.05 -18.68
N PRO A 73 3.28 -7.06 -17.80
CA PRO A 73 3.34 -5.66 -18.19
C PRO A 73 4.38 -5.41 -19.29
N GLY A 74 3.93 -4.85 -20.41
CA GLY A 74 4.77 -4.52 -21.57
C GLY A 74 5.12 -5.71 -22.48
N ALA A 75 4.55 -6.89 -22.25
CA ALA A 75 4.69 -8.02 -23.18
C ALA A 75 4.04 -7.69 -24.53
N ARG A 76 4.77 -7.90 -25.62
CA ARG A 76 4.28 -7.66 -26.99
C ARG A 76 3.59 -8.88 -27.59
N GLU A 77 4.14 -10.05 -27.31
CA GLU A 77 3.63 -11.32 -27.83
C GLU A 77 2.39 -11.76 -27.04
N PRO A 78 1.35 -12.30 -27.70
CA PRO A 78 0.21 -12.91 -27.04
C PRO A 78 0.66 -14.04 -26.10
N PHE A 79 -0.03 -14.15 -24.95
CA PHE A 79 0.21 -15.25 -24.03
C PHE A 79 -0.30 -16.56 -24.65
N LYS A 80 0.57 -17.56 -24.68
CA LYS A 80 0.24 -18.92 -25.13
C LYS A 80 0.78 -19.91 -24.11
N PRO A 81 -0.08 -20.68 -23.42
CA PRO A 81 0.34 -21.55 -22.32
C PRO A 81 1.48 -22.52 -22.68
N ASP A 82 1.45 -23.07 -23.89
CA ASP A 82 2.42 -24.06 -24.37
C ASP A 82 3.65 -23.45 -25.06
N ALA A 83 3.69 -22.12 -25.25
CA ALA A 83 4.83 -21.48 -25.88
C ALA A 83 6.05 -21.50 -24.95
N ALA A 84 7.24 -21.65 -25.56
CA ALA A 84 8.52 -21.71 -24.85
C ALA A 84 8.73 -20.68 -23.72
N PRO A 85 8.39 -19.37 -23.89
CA PRO A 85 8.58 -18.38 -22.80
C PRO A 85 7.67 -18.59 -21.58
N TYR A 86 6.54 -19.30 -21.73
CA TYR A 86 5.50 -19.42 -20.70
C TYR A 86 5.34 -20.84 -20.15
N ALA A 87 5.61 -21.87 -20.96
CA ALA A 87 5.31 -23.28 -20.64
C ALA A 87 5.93 -23.76 -19.33
N ALA A 88 7.15 -23.32 -19.02
CA ALA A 88 7.80 -23.68 -17.77
C ALA A 88 7.11 -23.09 -16.53
N GLN A 89 6.56 -21.88 -16.66
CA GLN A 89 5.80 -21.24 -15.60
C GLN A 89 4.40 -21.84 -15.46
N VAL A 90 3.73 -22.09 -16.58
CA VAL A 90 2.40 -22.71 -16.63
C VAL A 90 2.38 -24.07 -15.95
N ARG A 91 3.40 -24.89 -16.17
CA ARG A 91 3.58 -26.19 -15.50
C ARG A 91 3.67 -26.13 -13.96
N ARG A 92 3.89 -24.95 -13.38
CA ARG A 92 3.89 -24.77 -11.92
C ARG A 92 2.48 -24.60 -11.35
N ASP A 93 1.47 -24.37 -12.20
CA ASP A 93 0.06 -24.17 -11.85
C ASP A 93 -0.17 -23.13 -10.72
N LEU A 94 0.65 -22.08 -10.68
CA LEU A 94 0.56 -21.06 -9.63
C LEU A 94 -0.64 -20.14 -9.90
N ALA A 95 -1.38 -19.82 -8.84
CA ALA A 95 -2.56 -18.94 -8.91
C ALA A 95 -2.25 -17.54 -9.47
N VAL A 96 -1.07 -17.00 -9.17
CA VAL A 96 -0.65 -15.64 -9.56
C VAL A 96 0.76 -15.71 -10.13
N ASN A 97 0.92 -15.19 -11.35
CA ASN A 97 2.17 -15.18 -12.11
C ASN A 97 2.41 -13.76 -12.61
N VAL A 98 3.51 -13.16 -12.20
CA VAL A 98 3.93 -11.83 -12.64
C VAL A 98 5.25 -11.98 -13.37
N LEU A 99 5.33 -11.47 -14.60
CA LEU A 99 6.59 -11.40 -15.35
C LEU A 99 7.07 -9.96 -15.39
N ARG A 100 8.15 -9.64 -14.69
CA ARG A 100 8.75 -8.30 -14.67
C ARG A 100 10.26 -8.41 -14.92
N ALA A 101 10.76 -7.63 -15.88
CA ALA A 101 12.17 -7.65 -16.29
C ALA A 101 12.72 -9.07 -16.57
N GLY A 102 11.91 -9.92 -17.21
CA GLY A 102 12.28 -11.29 -17.55
C GLY A 102 12.24 -12.30 -16.39
N VAL A 103 11.83 -11.87 -15.19
CA VAL A 103 11.76 -12.71 -14.00
C VAL A 103 10.32 -12.99 -13.61
N TRP A 104 10.00 -14.28 -13.42
CA TRP A 104 8.72 -14.73 -12.89
C TRP A 104 8.66 -14.57 -11.37
N GLY A 105 7.55 -14.06 -10.87
CA GLY A 105 7.30 -13.92 -9.44
C GLY A 105 5.85 -13.62 -9.12
N CYS A 106 5.62 -13.01 -7.97
CA CYS A 106 4.31 -12.55 -7.52
C CYS A 106 4.49 -11.35 -6.57
N TYR A 107 3.41 -10.60 -6.35
CA TYR A 107 3.39 -9.60 -5.29
C TYR A 107 3.08 -10.28 -3.97
N ARG A 108 3.86 -9.96 -2.94
CA ARG A 108 3.72 -10.49 -1.60
C ARG A 108 3.68 -9.34 -0.62
N HIS A 109 2.79 -9.44 0.35
CA HIS A 109 2.82 -8.55 1.50
C HIS A 109 4.02 -8.92 2.35
N MET A 110 4.89 -7.94 2.60
CA MET A 110 5.96 -8.05 3.57
C MET A 110 5.61 -7.13 4.74
N PRO A 111 5.85 -7.54 5.98
CA PRO A 111 5.71 -6.62 7.11
C PRO A 111 6.62 -5.42 6.86
N LEU A 112 6.10 -4.21 7.08
CA LEU A 112 6.96 -3.04 7.16
C LEU A 112 7.88 -3.20 8.38
N GLY A 113 9.06 -2.57 8.30
CA GLY A 113 10.01 -2.54 9.41
C GLY A 113 9.47 -1.77 10.61
N ASP A 114 10.38 -1.35 11.49
CA ASP A 114 10.04 -0.62 12.71
C ASP A 114 9.03 0.51 12.45
N ALA A 115 7.92 0.48 13.19
CA ALA A 115 6.87 1.48 13.11
C ALA A 115 7.33 2.85 13.65
N GLU A 116 8.41 2.89 14.44
CA GLU A 116 9.02 4.09 15.00
C GLU A 116 10.35 4.43 14.33
N ALA A 117 10.39 4.41 13.00
CA ALA A 117 11.59 4.77 12.25
C ALA A 117 12.06 6.19 12.62
N GLN A 118 13.27 6.28 13.19
CA GLN A 118 13.90 7.54 13.53
C GLN A 118 14.75 8.05 12.37
N LEU A 119 14.49 9.28 11.96
CA LEU A 119 15.22 9.96 10.90
C LEU A 119 15.97 11.16 11.48
N GLN A 120 17.15 11.45 10.93
CA GLN A 120 17.83 12.70 11.24
C GLN A 120 17.11 13.83 10.51
N VAL A 121 16.56 14.78 11.28
CA VAL A 121 15.80 15.93 10.78
C VAL A 121 16.36 17.23 11.36
N GLU A 122 16.22 18.34 10.62
CA GLU A 122 16.68 19.66 11.07
C GLU A 122 15.70 20.32 12.05
N HIS A 123 14.40 20.13 11.84
CA HIS A 123 13.34 20.74 12.64
C HIS A 123 12.55 19.66 13.38
N ALA A 124 12.49 19.77 14.71
CA ALA A 124 11.73 18.88 15.56
C ALA A 124 11.19 19.62 16.79
N TYR A 125 10.15 19.07 17.40
CA TYR A 125 9.62 19.50 18.68
C TYR A 125 9.42 18.29 19.60
N VAL A 126 9.28 18.53 20.90
CA VAL A 126 9.02 17.47 21.89
C VAL A 126 7.53 17.41 22.19
N ASN A 127 6.96 16.20 22.22
CA ASN A 127 5.59 16.00 22.70
C ASN A 127 5.43 14.63 23.39
N THR A 128 4.34 14.48 24.16
CA THR A 128 3.89 13.19 24.69
C THR A 128 2.93 12.53 23.70
N LEU A 129 3.27 11.34 23.20
CA LEU A 129 2.39 10.58 22.31
C LEU A 129 1.15 10.06 23.03
N THR A 130 1.29 9.72 24.31
CA THR A 130 0.21 9.26 25.19
C THR A 130 0.11 10.21 26.39
N ARG A 131 -0.96 11.00 26.42
CA ARG A 131 -1.17 11.98 27.47
C ARG A 131 -1.33 11.32 28.84
N GLY A 132 -0.62 11.84 29.85
CA GLY A 132 -0.55 11.24 31.18
C GLY A 132 0.59 10.26 31.37
N ASP A 133 1.25 9.83 30.29
CA ASP A 133 2.41 8.95 30.32
C ASP A 133 3.66 9.67 29.84
N LEU A 134 4.52 10.06 30.79
CA LEU A 134 5.79 10.73 30.48
C LEU A 134 6.80 9.81 29.77
N SER A 135 6.62 8.48 29.82
CA SER A 135 7.47 7.56 29.07
C SER A 135 7.23 7.63 27.55
N SER A 136 6.10 8.21 27.14
CA SER A 136 5.73 8.47 25.76
C SER A 136 6.29 9.78 25.19
N LEU A 137 7.10 10.51 25.97
CA LEU A 137 7.76 11.74 25.53
C LEU A 137 8.79 11.43 24.43
N ARG A 138 8.65 12.06 23.26
CA ARG A 138 9.49 11.83 22.08
C ARG A 138 9.74 13.14 21.33
N TRP A 139 10.85 13.18 20.59
CA TRP A 139 11.06 14.16 19.53
C TRP A 139 10.23 13.77 18.31
N ILE A 140 9.50 14.72 17.74
CA ILE A 140 8.64 14.57 16.56
C ILE A 140 9.10 15.57 15.51
N GLU A 141 9.18 15.13 14.26
CA GLU A 141 9.54 15.99 13.14
C GLU A 141 8.56 17.18 13.02
N SER A 142 9.10 18.38 12.86
CA SER A 142 8.31 19.60 12.78
C SER A 142 7.90 19.93 11.33
N PRO A 143 6.66 20.42 11.11
CA PRO A 143 6.25 20.99 9.82
C PRO A 143 7.11 22.17 9.35
N LEU A 144 7.94 22.76 10.24
CA LEU A 144 8.89 23.82 9.90
C LEU A 144 9.93 23.38 8.85
N ARG A 145 10.06 22.08 8.55
CA ARG A 145 10.83 21.61 7.38
C ARG A 145 10.37 22.23 6.06
N TYR A 146 9.13 22.72 5.99
CA TYR A 146 8.55 23.37 4.82
C TYR A 146 8.48 24.90 4.95
N ALA A 147 9.14 25.49 5.96
CA ALA A 147 9.05 26.91 6.26
C ALA A 147 9.53 27.83 5.13
N GLY A 148 10.33 27.32 4.19
CA GLY A 148 10.76 28.03 2.99
C GLY A 148 9.80 27.91 1.79
N ASP A 149 8.94 26.89 1.79
CA ASP A 149 8.03 26.57 0.68
C ASP A 149 6.59 27.07 0.93
N VAL A 150 6.24 27.31 2.20
CA VAL A 150 4.91 27.75 2.62
C VAL A 150 4.96 29.22 3.05
N PRO A 151 4.03 30.07 2.55
CA PRO A 151 3.93 31.45 3.02
C PRO A 151 3.70 31.49 4.53
N GLN A 152 4.63 32.12 5.25
CA GLN A 152 4.48 32.30 6.68
C GLN A 152 3.58 33.50 6.99
N PRO A 153 2.84 33.48 8.11
CA PRO A 153 2.07 34.63 8.55
C PRO A 153 2.94 35.89 8.66
N ALA A 154 2.36 37.05 8.36
CA ALA A 154 3.08 38.31 8.48
C ALA A 154 3.62 38.50 9.91
N ARG A 155 4.84 39.02 10.04
CA ARG A 155 5.54 39.25 11.32
C ARG A 155 5.89 37.97 12.09
N THR A 156 6.27 36.92 11.38
CA THR A 156 6.87 35.71 11.97
C THR A 156 8.33 35.60 11.56
N ASP A 157 9.19 35.26 12.50
CA ASP A 157 10.61 35.03 12.30
C ASP A 157 10.96 33.60 12.73
N LEU A 158 11.71 32.90 11.88
CA LEU A 158 12.20 31.55 12.21
C LEU A 158 13.42 31.66 13.13
N CYS A 159 13.29 31.12 14.35
CA CYS A 159 14.34 31.17 15.36
C CYS A 159 14.99 29.79 15.56
N ARG A 160 16.29 29.78 15.85
CA ARG A 160 17.00 28.60 16.33
C ARG A 160 16.99 28.59 17.85
N VAL A 161 16.30 27.62 18.42
CA VAL A 161 16.16 27.46 19.87
C VAL A 161 17.35 26.69 20.42
N TYR A 162 18.18 27.35 21.24
CA TYR A 162 19.32 26.72 21.92
C TYR A 162 18.93 26.18 23.31
N CYS A 163 17.99 26.86 23.97
CA CYS A 163 17.47 26.52 25.29
C CYS A 163 15.95 26.71 25.27
N ALA A 164 15.21 25.78 25.85
CA ALA A 164 13.76 25.86 26.06
C ALA A 164 13.45 25.31 27.48
N PRO A 165 13.26 26.18 28.49
CA PRO A 165 13.00 25.74 29.86
C PRO A 165 11.58 25.14 30.00
N LEU A 166 11.44 24.22 30.96
CA LEU A 166 10.15 23.61 31.30
C LEU A 166 9.42 24.43 32.35
N ASN A 167 8.14 24.66 32.12
CA ASN A 167 7.24 25.31 33.06
C ASN A 167 6.27 24.32 33.71
N PHE A 168 5.66 24.74 34.83
CA PHE A 168 4.60 23.95 35.49
C PHE A 168 3.46 23.60 34.53
N ARG A 169 3.12 24.50 33.60
CA ARG A 169 2.12 24.23 32.55
C ARG A 169 2.51 23.01 31.72
N ASP A 170 3.75 22.92 31.24
CA ASP A 170 4.20 21.81 30.40
C ASP A 170 4.08 20.49 31.15
N ILE A 171 4.48 20.48 32.43
CA ILE A 171 4.38 19.31 33.30
C ILE A 171 2.90 18.91 33.49
N MET A 172 2.01 19.87 33.78
CA MET A 172 0.59 19.59 33.98
C MET A 172 -0.11 19.11 32.70
N LEU A 173 0.27 19.63 31.52
CA LEU A 173 -0.25 19.20 30.22
C LEU A 173 0.21 17.77 29.90
N ALA A 174 1.52 17.51 30.01
CA ALA A 174 2.13 16.21 29.71
C ALA A 174 1.63 15.10 30.65
N THR A 175 1.45 15.42 31.95
CA THR A 175 0.89 14.48 32.94
C THR A 175 -0.64 14.36 32.90
N GLY A 176 -1.32 15.09 32.00
CA GLY A 176 -2.77 15.03 31.84
C GLY A 176 -3.58 15.72 32.95
N LYS A 177 -2.92 16.36 33.93
CA LYS A 177 -3.57 17.08 35.04
C LYS A 177 -4.26 18.37 34.61
N LEU A 178 -3.84 18.97 33.48
CA LEU A 178 -4.47 20.16 32.90
C LEU A 178 -5.02 19.83 31.50
N PRO A 179 -6.35 19.91 31.25
CA PRO A 179 -6.94 19.71 29.91
C PRO A 179 -6.47 20.77 28.88
N PRO A 180 -6.31 20.41 27.59
CA PRO A 180 -5.90 21.36 26.54
C PRO A 180 -6.96 22.45 26.32
N ASP A 181 -8.24 22.15 26.58
CA ASP A 181 -9.35 23.10 26.47
C ASP A 181 -9.26 24.26 27.46
N ALA A 182 -8.44 24.13 28.50
CA ALA A 182 -8.14 25.22 29.42
C ALA A 182 -7.10 26.22 28.86
N LEU A 183 -6.50 25.93 27.69
CA LEU A 183 -5.53 26.80 27.05
C LEU A 183 -6.21 27.87 26.20
N PRO A 184 -5.66 29.10 26.15
CA PRO A 184 -6.23 30.19 25.38
C PRO A 184 -6.12 29.94 23.87
N GLY A 185 -7.07 30.49 23.11
CA GLY A 185 -7.04 30.45 21.64
C GLY A 185 -7.30 29.05 21.07
N ASN A 186 -6.67 28.76 19.92
CA ASN A 186 -6.84 27.48 19.22
C ASN A 186 -5.73 26.46 19.56
N LEU A 187 -5.10 26.58 20.73
CA LEU A 187 -4.01 25.68 21.14
C LEU A 187 -4.49 24.24 21.30
N ALA A 188 -5.74 24.02 21.73
CA ALA A 188 -6.31 22.68 21.86
C ALA A 188 -6.36 21.90 20.53
N GLY A 189 -6.40 22.60 19.39
CA GLY A 189 -6.38 22.00 18.05
C GLY A 189 -4.97 21.81 17.46
N GLN A 190 -3.91 22.20 18.17
CA GLN A 190 -2.54 22.08 17.69
C GLN A 190 -1.92 20.72 18.06
N GLU A 191 -1.04 20.23 17.19
CA GLU A 191 -0.34 18.96 17.40
C GLU A 191 0.69 19.02 18.54
N CYS A 192 1.19 20.21 18.90
CA CYS A 192 2.09 20.44 20.02
C CYS A 192 1.64 21.65 20.84
N ILE A 193 1.56 21.48 22.16
CA ILE A 193 1.11 22.52 23.10
C ILE A 193 2.08 22.74 24.27
N LEU A 194 3.24 22.08 24.20
CA LEU A 194 4.35 22.20 25.15
C LEU A 194 5.35 23.26 24.66
N GLY A 195 6.01 23.91 25.61
CA GLY A 195 7.01 24.94 25.34
C GLY A 195 6.36 26.32 25.17
N LEU A 196 6.74 27.24 26.07
CA LEU A 196 6.25 28.62 26.07
C LEU A 196 7.36 29.67 25.90
N GLU A 197 8.58 29.31 26.27
CA GLU A 197 9.77 30.17 26.31
C GLU A 197 11.02 29.38 25.90
#